data_AF-A0A4Y8JT68-F1
#
_entry.id   AF-A0A4Y8JT68-F1
#
_cell.length_a   1.000
_cell.length_b   1.000
_cell.length_c   1.000
_cell.angle_alpha   90.00
_cell.angle_beta   90.00
_cell.angle_gamma   90.00
#
_symmetry.space_group_name_H-M   'P 1'
#
loop_
_entity.id
_entity.type
_entity.pdbx_description
1 polymer ?
#
loop_
_entity_poly.entity_id
_entity_poly.type
_entity_poly.pdbx_seq_one_letter_code
_entity_poly.pdbx_strand_id
1 'polypeptide(L)' 'MIYPLVRELAVDGVPVTVTCRVLRFSKQAFYQWKRDPISQRDRVDARLTN' A
#
# COMPACT_ATOMS: atom_id res chain seq x y z
N MET A 1 -3.70 -6.86 -3.55
CA MET A 1 -3.86 -5.43 -3.23
C MET A 1 -2.55 -4.76 -3.57
N ILE A 2 -2.52 -3.76 -4.46
CA ILE A 2 -1.26 -3.13 -4.92
C ILE A 2 -0.71 -2.10 -3.91
N TYR A 3 -1.59 -1.52 -3.08
CA TYR A 3 -1.24 -0.43 -2.16
C TYR A 3 -0.41 -0.82 -0.92
N PRO A 4 -0.59 -2.01 -0.30
CA PRO A 4 0.31 -2.50 0.74
C PRO A 4 1.75 -2.61 0.24
N LEU A 5 1.96 -3.16 -0.96
CA LEU A 5 3.29 -3.24 -1.58
C LEU A 5 3.94 -1.86 -1.75
N VAL A 6 3.16 -0.86 -2.15
CA VAL A 6 3.64 0.53 -2.30
C VAL A 6 4.02 1.13 -0.94
N ARG A 7 3.33 0.75 0.13
CA ARG A 7 3.63 1.17 1.50
C ARG A 7 4.92 0.52 2.03
N GLU A 8 5.10 -0.78 1.82
CA GLU A 8 6.31 -1.49 2.24
C GLU A 8 7.55 -0.94 1.52
N LEU A 9 7.47 -0.73 0.20
CA LEU A 9 8.54 -0.09 -0.55
C LEU A 9 8.86 1.32 -0.07
N ALA A 10 7.85 2.08 0.39
CA ALA A 10 8.06 3.39 0.97
C ALA A 10 8.75 3.36 2.35
N VAL A 11 8.57 2.28 3.13
CA VAL A 11 9.31 2.04 4.38
C VAL A 11 10.77 1.72 4.08
N ASP A 12 11.04 0.97 3.00
CA ASP A 12 12.39 0.66 2.51
C ASP A 12 13.11 1.86 1.83
N GLY A 13 12.48 3.03 1.81
CA GLY A 13 13.05 4.27 1.24
C GLY A 13 12.78 4.49 -0.24
N VAL A 14 11.98 3.64 -0.89
CA VAL A 14 11.57 3.84 -2.28
C VAL A 14 10.50 4.93 -2.37
N PRO A 15 10.71 5.99 -3.18
CA PRO A 15 9.72 7.05 -3.31
C PRO A 15 8.41 6.54 -3.91
N VAL A 16 7.28 6.77 -3.21
CA VAL A 16 5.92 6.45 -3.69
C VAL A 16 5.67 6.95 -5.11
N THR A 17 6.25 8.10 -5.48
CA THR A 17 6.18 8.68 -6.83
C THR A 17 6.73 7.77 -7.91
N VAL A 18 7.83 7.06 -7.65
CA VAL A 18 8.45 6.10 -8.57
C VAL A 18 7.56 4.87 -8.68
N THR A 19 7.11 4.34 -7.55
CA THR A 19 6.25 3.16 -7.47
C THR A 19 4.91 3.38 -8.17
N CYS A 20 4.27 4.54 -7.95
CA CYS A 20 3.07 5.00 -8.67
C CYS A 20 3.28 5.05 -10.19
N ARG A 21 4.45 5.50 -10.64
CA ARG A 21 4.78 5.65 -12.06
C ARG A 21 4.99 4.30 -12.74
N VAL A 22 5.71 3.38 -12.08
CA VAL A 22 5.95 2.02 -12.56
C VAL A 22 4.64 1.23 -12.67
N LEU A 23 3.81 1.32 -11.64
CA LEU A 23 2.55 0.59 -11.56
C LEU A 23 1.38 1.36 -12.21
N ARG A 24 1.64 2.50 -12.84
CA ARG A 24 0.67 3.34 -13.56
C ARG A 24 -0.60 3.67 -12.77
N PHE A 25 -0.49 3.99 -11.48
CA PHE A 25 -1.61 4.40 -10.65
C PHE A 25 -1.45 5.81 -10.09
N SER A 26 -2.57 6.45 -9.75
CA SER A 26 -2.57 7.81 -9.23
C SER A 26 -2.05 7.87 -7.79
N LYS A 27 -1.11 8.79 -7.53
CA LYS A 27 -0.65 9.14 -6.16
C LYS A 27 -1.82 9.50 -5.25
N GLN A 28 -2.86 10.14 -5.79
CA GLN A 28 -4.05 10.54 -5.04
C GLN A 28 -4.80 9.32 -4.49
N ALA A 29 -4.94 8.26 -5.30
CA ALA A 29 -5.60 7.03 -4.88
C ALA A 29 -4.82 6.33 -3.74
N PHE A 30 -3.48 6.35 -3.79
CA PHE A 30 -2.66 5.83 -2.70
C PHE A 30 -2.81 6.63 -1.41
N TYR A 31 -2.81 7.96 -1.48
CA TYR A 31 -3.02 8.78 -0.28
C TYR A 31 -4.44 8.67 0.27
N GLN A 32 -5.44 8.47 -0.59
CA GLN A 32 -6.82 8.20 -0.16
C GLN A 32 -6.92 6.84 0.55
N TRP A 33 -6.30 5.80 0.00
CA TRP A 33 -6.18 4.50 0.66
C TRP A 33 -5.40 4.59 1.97
N LYS A 34 -4.31 5.36 2.03
CA LYS A 34 -3.50 5.54 3.25
C LYS A 34 -4.32 6.12 4.43
N ARG A 35 -5.41 6.85 4.16
CA ARG A 35 -6.29 7.40 5.21
C ARG A 35 -7.15 6.34 5.88
N ASP A 36 -7.48 5.25 5.17
CA ASP A 36 -8.17 4.09 5.71
C ASP A 36 -7.55 2.80 5.14
N PRO A 37 -6.34 2.41 5.62
CA PRO A 37 -5.53 1.39 4.98
C PRO A 37 -6.01 -0.05 5.26
N ILE A 38 -7.17 -0.23 5.89
CA ILE A 38 -7.63 -1.55 6.34
C ILE A 38 -8.41 -2.25 5.24
N SER A 39 -7.70 -2.98 4.37
CA SER A 39 -8.35 -3.97 3.53
C SER A 39 -8.83 -5.14 4.39
N GLN A 40 -10.03 -5.66 4.10
CA GLN A 40 -10.62 -6.82 4.79
C GLN A 40 -9.68 -8.03 4.82
N ARG A 41 -8.75 -8.12 3.84
CA ARG A 41 -7.72 -9.16 3.74
C ARG A 41 -6.57 -8.99 4.75
N ASP A 42 -6.11 -7.77 5.05
CA ASP A 42 -5.08 -7.49 6.06
C ASP A 42 -5.59 -7.82 7.48
N ARG A 43 -6.89 -7.66 7.74
CA ARG A 43 -7.52 -8.13 8.99
C ARG A 43 -7.54 -9.66 9.14
N VAL A 44 -7.47 -10.40 8.04
CA VAL A 44 -7.49 -11.87 8.06
C VAL A 44 -6.06 -12.40 8.15
N ASP A 45 -5.10 -11.83 7.40
CA ASP A 45 -3.69 -12.23 7.47
C ASP A 45 -3.08 -11.96 8.86
N ALA A 46 -3.36 -10.80 9.47
CA ALA A 46 -2.91 -10.50 10.84
C ALA A 46 -3.50 -11.46 11.91
N ARG A 47 -4.58 -12.18 11.60
CA ARG A 47 -5.18 -13.21 12.47
C ARG A 47 -4.67 -14.63 12.21
N LEU A 48 -3.98 -14.87 11.09
CA LEU A 48 -3.42 -16.17 10.73
C LEU A 48 -1.95 -16.34 11.16
N THR A 49 -1.31 -15.26 11.63
CA THR A 49 0.07 -15.28 12.17
C THR A 49 0.11 -15.43 13.71
N ASN A 50 -1.03 -15.71 14.37
CA ASN A 50 -1.11 -15.90 15.82
C ASN A 50 -1.36 -17.37 16.17
#